data_AF-A0A382K0M0-F1
#
_entry.id   AF-A0A382K0M0-F1
#
_cell.length_a   1.000
_cell.length_b   1.000
_cell.length_c   1.000
_cell.angle_alpha   90.00
_cell.angle_beta   90.00
_cell.angle_gamma   90.00
#
_symmetry.space_group_name_H-M   'P 1'
#
loop_
_entity.id
_entity.type
_entity.pdbx_description
1 polymer ?
#
loop_
_entity_poly.entity_id
_entity_poly.type
_entity_poly.pdbx_seq_one_letter_code
_entity_poly.pdbx_strand_id
1 'polypeptide(L)' 'KCKDSGYKGRMGLYEVLNITKPIKEAILRKATTPELKEIAIKEWFRTMSDMGREMILSGDLNFREFDRVLSME' A
#
# COMPACT_ATOMS: atom_id res chain seq x y z
N LYS A 1 13.62 24.16 2.62
CA LYS A 1 13.59 24.42 4.07
C LYS A 1 12.28 23.93 4.68
N CYS A 2 12.34 23.31 5.86
CA CYS A 2 11.27 22.57 6.55
C CYS A 2 10.64 23.32 7.76
N LYS A 3 10.99 24.59 8.00
CA LYS A 3 10.49 25.39 9.15
C LYS A 3 10.62 24.64 10.50
N ASP A 4 11.76 23.99 10.71
CA ASP A 4 12.08 23.22 11.93
C ASP A 4 11.17 22.03 12.26
N SER A 5 10.28 21.62 11.33
CA SER A 5 9.38 20.46 11.56
C SER A 5 10.07 19.11 11.39
N GLY A 6 11.22 19.06 10.71
CA GLY A 6 11.85 17.82 10.27
C GLY A 6 11.25 17.21 8.99
N TYR A 7 10.19 17.79 8.42
CA TYR A 7 9.50 17.30 7.23
C TYR A 7 9.30 18.42 6.19
N LYS A 8 9.33 18.10 4.90
CA LYS A 8 9.00 19.07 3.84
C LYS A 8 8.23 18.40 2.71
N GLY A 9 7.04 18.93 2.43
CA GLY A 9 6.16 18.37 1.40
C GLY A 9 5.34 17.20 1.92
N ARG A 10 4.64 16.53 1.00
CA ARG A 10 3.85 15.31 1.25
C ARG A 10 4.03 14.40 0.06
N MET A 11 4.01 13.10 0.32
CA MET A 11 4.07 12.06 -0.69
C MET A 11 2.91 11.08 -0.45
N GLY A 12 2.26 10.66 -1.53
CA GLY A 12 1.18 9.69 -1.44
C GLY A 12 1.72 8.28 -1.34
N LEU A 13 1.09 7.48 -0.47
CA LEU A 13 1.17 6.02 -0.47
C LEU A 13 -0.06 5.50 -1.20
N TYR A 14 0.12 4.52 -2.08
CA TYR A 14 -0.95 4.02 -2.93
C TYR A 14 -1.02 2.51 -2.88
N GLU A 15 -2.26 2.01 -2.87
CA GLU A 15 -2.59 0.61 -3.06
C GLU A 15 -3.58 0.55 -4.21
N VAL A 16 -3.08 0.12 -5.37
CA VAL A 16 -3.83 0.14 -6.63
C VAL A 16 -4.15 -1.28 -7.03
N LEU A 17 -5.42 -1.66 -6.89
CA LEU A 17 -5.91 -2.94 -7.35
C LEU A 17 -6.42 -2.83 -8.79
N ASN A 18 -5.69 -3.44 -9.72
CA ASN A 18 -6.15 -3.56 -11.10
C ASN A 18 -7.24 -4.64 -11.21
N ILE A 19 -8.38 -4.30 -11.81
CA ILE A 19 -9.47 -5.25 -12.06
C ILE A 19 -9.16 -6.05 -13.34
N THR A 20 -8.29 -7.03 -13.17
CA THR A 20 -7.92 -8.01 -14.20
C THR A 20 -9.06 -9.03 -14.43
N LYS A 21 -8.89 -9.89 -15.44
CA LYS A 21 -9.83 -10.98 -15.72
C LYS A 21 -9.98 -11.95 -14.52
N PRO A 22 -8.89 -12.43 -13.88
CA PRO A 22 -9.00 -13.30 -12.69
C PRO A 22 -9.74 -12.65 -11.52
N ILE A 23 -9.47 -11.36 -11.24
CA ILE A 23 -10.19 -10.62 -10.20
C ILE A 23 -11.67 -10.47 -10.55
N LYS A 24 -12.00 -10.16 -11.81
CA LYS A 24 -13.39 -10.06 -12.25
C LYS A 24 -14.15 -11.38 -12.10
N GLU A 25 -13.54 -12.50 -12.48
CA GLU A 25 -14.11 -13.84 -12.29
C GLU A 25 -14.29 -14.17 -10.81
N ALA A 26 -13.31 -13.80 -9.97
CA ALA A 26 -13.38 -13.97 -8.52
C ALA A 26 -14.51 -13.14 -7.86
N ILE A 27 -14.76 -11.93 -8.36
CA ILE A 27 -15.89 -11.10 -7.91
C ILE A 27 -17.23 -11.76 -8.30
N LEU A 28 -17.35 -12.26 -9.53
CA LEU A 28 -18.58 -12.91 -10.02
C LEU A 28 -18.92 -14.19 -9.23
N ARG A 29 -17.91 -14.95 -8.79
CA ARG A 29 -18.09 -16.11 -7.91
C ARG A 29 -18.30 -15.76 -6.42
N LYS A 30 -18.37 -14.46 -6.08
CA LYS A 30 -18.47 -13.96 -4.69
C LYS A 30 -17.34 -14.46 -3.78
N ALA A 31 -16.11 -14.47 -4.30
CA ALA A 31 -14.93 -14.81 -3.51
C ALA A 31 -14.80 -13.90 -2.27
N THR A 32 -14.28 -14.46 -1.20
CA THR A 32 -14.01 -13.74 0.05
C THR A 32 -12.83 -12.77 -0.11
N THR A 33 -12.71 -11.78 0.78
CA THR A 33 -11.61 -10.81 0.76
C THR A 33 -10.22 -11.47 0.78
N PRO A 34 -9.95 -12.51 1.60
CA PRO A 34 -8.66 -13.20 1.56
C PRO A 34 -8.37 -13.85 0.20
N GLU A 35 -9.37 -14.50 -0.41
CA GLU A 35 -9.21 -15.09 -1.75
C GLU A 35 -8.93 -14.04 -2.82
N LEU A 36 -9.62 -12.89 -2.77
CA LEU A 36 -9.36 -11.78 -3.69
C LEU A 36 -7.95 -11.21 -3.48
N LYS A 37 -7.49 -11.09 -2.23
CA LYS A 37 -6.14 -10.61 -1.89
C LYS A 37 -5.07 -11.56 -2.41
N GLU A 38 -5.26 -12.87 -2.29
CA GLU A 38 -4.32 -13.86 -2.85
C GLU A 38 -4.19 -13.77 -4.37
N ILE A 39 -5.31 -13.60 -5.07
CA ILE A 39 -5.31 -13.42 -6.53
C ILE A 39 -4.60 -12.12 -6.89
N ALA A 40 -4.89 -11.04 -6.17
CA ALA A 40 -4.29 -9.73 -6.38
C ALA A 40 -2.76 -9.77 -6.19
N ILE A 41 -2.27 -10.39 -5.11
CA ILE A 41 -0.83 -10.50 -4.82
C ILE A 41 -0.10 -11.24 -5.95
N LYS A 42 -0.71 -12.29 -6.51
CA LYS A 42 -0.15 -13.01 -7.67
C LYS A 42 -0.07 -12.14 -8.93
N GLU A 43 -0.88 -11.11 -9.02
CA GLU A 43 -0.90 -10.14 -10.12
C GLU A 43 -0.21 -8.82 -9.78
N TRP A 44 0.82 -8.88 -8.92
CA TRP A 44 1.66 -7.73 -8.54
C TRP A 44 0.92 -6.62 -7.79
N PHE A 45 -0.16 -6.96 -7.10
CA PHE A 45 -0.76 -6.06 -6.14
C PHE A 45 0.22 -5.76 -5.02
N ARG A 46 0.47 -4.48 -4.80
CA ARG A 46 1.38 -3.98 -3.77
C ARG A 46 0.57 -3.26 -2.71
N THR A 47 0.75 -3.67 -1.47
CA THR A 47 0.05 -3.05 -0.34
C THR A 47 0.67 -1.69 0.02
N MET A 48 -0.11 -0.81 0.67
CA MET A 48 0.47 0.43 1.21
C MET A 48 1.57 0.15 2.25
N SER A 49 1.42 -0.91 3.03
CA SER A 49 2.40 -1.37 4.02
C SER A 49 3.73 -1.76 3.37
N ASP A 50 3.70 -2.48 2.24
CA ASP A 50 4.92 -2.80 1.49
C ASP A 50 5.53 -1.57 0.82
N MET A 51 4.69 -0.66 0.30
CA MET A 51 5.15 0.61 -0.22
C MET A 51 5.86 1.46 0.83
N GLY A 52 5.27 1.59 2.02
CA GLY A 52 5.85 2.33 3.13
C GLY A 52 7.17 1.72 3.62
N ARG A 53 7.30 0.40 3.66
CA ARG A 53 8.56 -0.28 4.04
C ARG A 53 9.69 0.06 3.07
N GLU A 54 9.42 0.02 1.77
CA GLU A 54 10.42 0.41 0.76
C GLU A 54 10.79 1.89 0.85
N MET A 55 9.82 2.77 1.16
CA MET A 55 10.09 4.20 1.32
C MET A 55 10.88 4.52 2.59
N ILE A 56 10.79 3.69 3.63
CA ILE A 56 11.71 3.75 4.76
C ILE A 56 13.12 3.39 4.32
N LEU A 57 13.28 2.33 3.52
CA LEU A 57 14.59 1.89 3.04
C LEU A 57 15.23 2.90 2.08
N SER A 58 14.44 3.59 1.25
CA SER A 58 14.93 4.67 0.38
C SER A 58 15.25 5.97 1.14
N GLY A 59 14.76 6.11 2.38
CA GLY A 59 14.94 7.30 3.21
C GLY A 59 13.94 8.42 2.93
N ASP A 60 12.94 8.19 2.07
CA ASP A 60 11.91 9.18 1.75
C ASP A 60 10.82 9.27 2.84
N LEU A 61 10.61 8.18 3.58
CA LEU A 61 9.69 8.08 4.70
C LEU A 61 10.47 7.72 5.97
N ASN A 62 10.08 8.25 7.12
CA ASN A 62 10.65 7.82 8.39
C ASN A 62 9.71 6.89 9.15
N PHE A 63 10.28 6.12 10.07
CA PHE A 63 9.52 5.13 10.84
C PHE A 63 8.36 5.76 11.63
N ARG A 64 8.53 6.99 12.15
CA ARG A 64 7.46 7.69 12.89
C ARG A 64 6.25 8.00 12.02
N GLU A 65 6.47 8.43 10.77
CA GLU A 65 5.38 8.67 9.83
C GLU A 65 4.77 7.37 9.31
N PHE A 66 5.59 6.35 9.08
CA PHE A 66 5.10 5.02 8.74
C PHE A 66 4.15 4.49 9.82
N ASP A 67 4.57 4.51 11.08
CA ASP A 67 3.76 4.07 12.22
C ASP A 67 2.49 4.91 12.34
N ARG A 68 2.60 6.25 12.32
CA ARG A 68 1.45 7.16 12.42
C ARG A 68 0.36 6.94 11.36
N VAL A 69 0.74 6.51 10.16
CA VAL A 69 -0.18 6.42 9.00
C VAL A 69 -0.60 4.98 8.69
N LEU A 70 0.26 3.99 8.90
CA LEU A 70 0.07 2.60 8.46
C LEU A 70 -0.07 1.59 9.61
N SER A 71 0.22 1.93 10.87
CA SER A 71 0.19 0.95 11.98
C SER A 71 -1.22 0.50 12.41
N MET A 72 -2.26 0.96 11.72
CA MET A 72 -3.65 0.56 11.93
C MET A 72 -4.07 -0.48 10.88
N GLU A 73 -3.34 -1.58 10.79
CA GLU A 73 -3.81 -2.85 10.22
C GLU A 73 -3.75 -3.96 11.29
#